data_AF-A0A9D5KB70-F1
#
_entry.id   AF-A0A9D5KB70-F1
#
_cell.length_a   1.000
_cell.length_b   1.000
_cell.length_c   1.000
_cell.angle_alpha   90.00
_cell.angle_beta   90.00
_cell.angle_gamma   90.00
#
_symmetry.space_group_name_H-M   'P 1'
#
loop_
_entity.id
_entity.type
_entity.pdbx_description
1 polymer ?
#
loop_
_entity_poly.entity_id
_entity_poly.type
_entity_poly.pdbx_seq_one_letter_code
_entity_poly.pdbx_strand_id
1 'polypeptide(L)'
;MTENYGITEETLSEADFLAGSHPTVIVPVVISDTVGALSRGRILGRNSTDHKYYDWDPDASDGTEVARTILAADVADETIDVKTLAWVHGVFRKDALLWGTTDSAKIARGMRDLQATGIFVKADQA
;
A
#
# COMPACT_ATOMS: atom_id res chain seq x y z
N MET A 1 12.81 -46.23 -0.99
CA MET A 1 11.77 -45.79 -1.94
C MET A 1 11.88 -44.29 -2.02
N THR A 2 12.42 -43.80 -3.13
CA THR A 2 12.69 -42.37 -3.36
C THR A 2 11.84 -42.00 -4.55
N GLU A 3 10.81 -41.19 -4.32
CA GLU A 3 9.89 -40.78 -5.39
C GLU A 3 10.58 -39.71 -6.23
N ASN A 4 10.85 -40.07 -7.49
CA ASN A 4 11.35 -39.19 -8.51
C ASN A 4 10.16 -38.62 -9.28
N TYR A 5 9.83 -37.36 -9.02
CA TYR A 5 8.71 -36.65 -9.66
C TYR A 5 9.08 -36.02 -11.02
N GLY A 6 10.18 -36.44 -11.66
CA GLY A 6 10.43 -36.13 -13.08
C GLY A 6 10.65 -34.65 -13.41
N ILE A 7 11.00 -33.82 -12.43
CA ILE A 7 11.39 -32.42 -12.67
C ILE A 7 12.91 -32.27 -12.49
N THR A 8 13.64 -32.38 -13.60
CA THR A 8 15.04 -31.99 -13.68
C THR A 8 15.09 -30.55 -14.18
N GLU A 9 15.16 -29.61 -13.24
CA GLU A 9 15.40 -28.16 -13.45
C GLU A 9 14.53 -27.49 -14.52
N GLU A 10 13.42 -26.88 -14.08
CA GLU A 10 12.64 -25.97 -14.92
C GLU A 10 13.22 -24.56 -14.74
N THR A 11 13.95 -24.07 -15.75
CA THR A 11 14.24 -22.64 -15.87
C THR A 11 12.92 -21.95 -16.16
N LEU A 12 12.27 -21.44 -15.11
CA LEU A 12 11.08 -20.58 -15.22
C LEU A 12 11.44 -19.36 -16.07
N SER A 13 11.20 -19.41 -17.38
CA SER A 13 11.27 -18.21 -18.20
C SER A 13 10.06 -17.36 -17.85
N GLU A 14 10.25 -16.37 -16.98
CA GLU A 14 9.22 -15.37 -16.59
C GLU A 14 8.65 -14.56 -17.77
N ALA A 15 9.20 -14.75 -18.97
CA ALA A 15 8.94 -13.97 -20.17
C ALA A 15 7.50 -14.06 -20.72
N ASP A 16 6.77 -15.14 -20.45
CA ASP A 16 5.42 -15.38 -21.01
C ASP A 16 4.26 -15.23 -20.01
N PHE A 17 4.54 -15.08 -18.71
CA PHE A 17 3.48 -15.00 -17.69
C PHE A 17 3.10 -13.57 -17.28
N LEU A 18 3.99 -12.60 -17.54
CA LEU A 18 3.83 -11.23 -17.07
C LEU A 18 3.31 -10.33 -18.20
N ALA A 19 1.98 -10.21 -18.29
CA ALA A 19 1.27 -9.49 -19.35
C ALA A 19 1.13 -7.97 -19.14
N GLY A 20 2.14 -7.29 -18.58
CA GLY A 20 2.21 -5.83 -18.68
C GLY A 20 2.79 -5.06 -17.50
N SER A 21 2.91 -3.76 -17.72
CA SER A 21 3.18 -2.73 -16.71
C SER A 21 1.89 -2.46 -15.95
N HIS A 22 1.91 -2.59 -14.62
CA HIS A 22 0.68 -2.43 -13.83
C HIS A 22 0.26 -0.95 -13.82
N PRO A 23 -0.91 -0.58 -14.40
CA PRO A 23 -1.34 0.81 -14.41
C PRO A 23 -1.60 1.30 -13.00
N THR A 24 -1.19 2.53 -12.71
CA THR A 24 -1.54 3.20 -11.45
C THR A 24 -2.99 3.64 -11.49
N VAL A 25 -3.82 3.13 -10.58
CA VAL A 25 -5.22 3.55 -10.45
C VAL A 25 -5.33 4.53 -9.29
N ILE A 26 -5.90 5.70 -9.57
CA ILE A 26 -6.13 6.77 -8.60
C ILE A 26 -7.64 6.88 -8.39
N VAL A 27 -8.07 6.89 -7.12
CA VAL A 27 -9.49 7.08 -6.78
C VAL A 27 -9.65 8.26 -5.81
N PRO A 28 -10.78 8.97 -5.85
CA PRO A 28 -11.10 9.95 -4.83
C PRO A 28 -11.37 9.25 -3.50
N VAL A 29 -10.72 9.72 -2.44
CA VAL A 29 -10.91 9.28 -1.06
C VAL A 29 -11.24 10.47 -0.17
N VAL A 30 -11.87 10.18 0.98
CA VAL A 30 -12.19 11.18 2.00
C VAL A 30 -11.28 10.95 3.19
N ILE A 31 -10.53 11.98 3.57
CA ILE A 31 -9.70 12.01 4.77
C ILE A 31 -10.48 12.71 5.88
N SER A 32 -10.42 12.17 7.09
CA SER A 32 -11.08 12.78 8.25
C SER A 32 -10.36 14.06 8.67
N ASP A 33 -11.12 15.05 9.15
CA ASP A 33 -10.62 16.32 9.69
C ASP A 33 -9.60 16.14 10.84
N THR A 34 -9.69 15.02 11.56
CA THR A 34 -8.85 14.73 12.74
C THR A 34 -7.43 14.29 12.42
N VAL A 35 -7.09 14.07 11.15
CA VAL A 35 -5.80 13.49 10.73
C VAL A 35 -4.71 14.56 10.59
N GLY A 36 -5.11 15.81 10.32
CA GLY A 36 -4.18 16.91 10.09
C GLY A 36 -3.54 16.89 8.69
N ALA A 37 -2.48 17.69 8.52
CA ALA A 37 -1.78 17.80 7.24
C ALA A 37 -1.04 16.50 6.89
N LEU A 38 -1.26 15.99 5.68
CA LEU A 38 -0.63 14.79 5.16
C LEU A 38 0.12 15.07 3.87
N SER A 39 1.37 14.58 3.80
CA SER A 39 2.17 14.67 2.58
C SER A 39 1.92 13.50 1.64
N ARG A 40 2.04 13.74 0.34
CA ARG A 40 1.97 12.69 -0.69
C ARG A 40 2.93 11.53 -0.38
N GLY A 41 2.52 10.31 -0.73
CA GLY A 41 3.28 9.09 -0.43
C GLY A 41 3.06 8.53 0.97
N ARG A 42 2.22 9.17 1.80
CA ARG A 42 1.77 8.62 3.07
C ARG A 42 0.84 7.43 2.88
N ILE A 43 1.01 6.42 3.71
CA ILE A 43 0.16 5.22 3.69
C ILE A 43 -1.08 5.49 4.54
N LEU A 44 -2.24 5.10 3.99
CA LEU A 44 -3.53 5.34 4.63
C LEU A 44 -4.21 4.03 5.01
N GLY A 45 -4.77 4.03 6.22
CA GLY A 45 -5.72 3.05 6.71
C GLY A 45 -7.14 3.55 6.53
N ARG A 46 -8.12 2.63 6.47
CA ARG A 46 -9.54 3.00 6.41
C ARG A 46 -10.21 2.57 7.70
N ASN A 47 -10.80 3.51 8.43
CA ASN A 47 -11.54 3.18 9.64
C ASN A 47 -12.78 2.33 9.27
N SER A 48 -12.97 1.24 10.01
CA SER A 48 -14.06 0.29 9.80
C SER A 48 -15.43 0.85 10.18
N THR A 49 -15.47 1.85 11.07
CA THR A 49 -16.71 2.45 11.59
C THR A 49 -17.25 3.53 10.68
N ASP A 50 -16.45 4.56 10.39
CA ASP A 50 -16.91 5.73 9.63
C ASP A 50 -16.58 5.65 8.12
N HIS A 51 -15.74 4.68 7.74
CA HIS A 51 -15.32 4.43 6.37
C HIS A 51 -14.44 5.50 5.69
N LYS A 52 -13.97 6.52 6.41
CA LYS A 52 -12.96 7.47 5.96
C LYS A 52 -11.55 6.93 6.13
N TYR A 53 -10.61 7.65 5.52
CA TYR A 53 -9.19 7.36 5.55
C TYR A 53 -8.48 8.18 6.63
N TYR A 54 -7.57 7.51 7.32
CA TYR A 54 -6.71 8.05 8.36
C TYR A 54 -5.26 7.68 8.06
N ASP A 55 -4.33 8.27 8.81
CA ASP A 55 -2.95 7.81 8.81
C ASP A 55 -2.90 6.32 9.17
N TRP A 56 -2.04 5.56 8.49
CA TRP A 56 -1.88 4.15 8.79
C TRP A 56 -1.26 3.96 10.17
N ASP A 57 -2.05 3.45 11.11
CA ASP A 57 -1.62 3.12 12.46
C ASP A 57 -1.61 1.59 12.64
N PRO A 58 -0.45 0.92 12.49
CA PRO A 58 -0.35 -0.53 12.62
C PRO A 58 -0.68 -1.10 14.01
N ASP A 59 -0.73 -0.26 15.05
CA ASP A 59 -1.06 -0.64 16.43
C ASP A 59 -2.54 -0.42 16.78
N ALA A 60 -3.29 0.27 15.92
CA ALA A 60 -4.72 0.45 16.06
C ALA A 60 -5.48 -0.88 15.87
N SER A 61 -6.77 -0.88 16.23
CA SER A 61 -7.68 -2.03 16.01
C SER A 61 -9.05 -1.58 15.50
N ASP A 62 -9.09 -0.38 14.91
CA ASP A 62 -10.29 0.26 14.35
C ASP A 62 -10.38 0.09 12.83
N GLY A 63 -9.48 -0.69 12.22
CA GLY A 63 -9.34 -0.87 10.78
C GLY A 63 -8.29 0.02 10.11
N THR A 64 -7.80 1.07 10.78
CA THR A 64 -6.69 1.91 10.26
C THR A 64 -5.35 1.17 10.26
N GLU A 65 -5.26 0.07 11.00
CA GLU A 65 -4.14 -0.88 11.04
C GLU A 65 -3.82 -1.57 9.72
N VAL A 66 -4.80 -1.65 8.82
CA VAL A 66 -4.65 -2.29 7.52
C VAL A 66 -4.32 -1.21 6.50
N ALA A 67 -3.09 -1.25 5.97
CA ALA A 67 -2.68 -0.37 4.90
C ALA A 67 -3.47 -0.69 3.62
N ARG A 68 -4.28 0.26 3.14
CA ARG A 68 -5.15 0.03 1.97
C ARG A 68 -4.73 0.81 0.74
N THR A 69 -4.34 2.07 0.94
CA THR A 69 -4.08 3.02 -0.15
C THR A 69 -2.91 3.92 0.19
N ILE A 70 -2.39 4.63 -0.80
CA ILE A 70 -1.31 5.60 -0.64
C ILE A 70 -1.81 6.97 -1.10
N LEU A 71 -1.55 8.02 -0.31
CA LEU A 71 -1.97 9.37 -0.62
C LEU A 71 -1.27 9.92 -1.88
N ALA A 72 -2.06 10.33 -2.88
CA ALA A 72 -1.52 10.79 -4.18
C ALA A 72 -1.27 12.30 -4.25
N ALA A 73 -1.96 13.09 -3.43
CA ALA A 73 -1.83 14.54 -3.37
C ALA A 73 -1.65 15.00 -1.91
N ASP A 74 -0.84 16.03 -1.71
CA ASP A 74 -0.68 16.65 -0.40
C ASP A 74 -2.01 17.24 0.08
N VAL A 75 -2.29 17.08 1.37
CA VAL A 75 -3.53 17.50 2.01
C VAL A 75 -3.17 18.44 3.14
N ALA A 76 -3.74 19.65 3.12
CA ALA A 76 -3.59 20.62 4.18
C ALA A 76 -4.43 20.20 5.40
N ASP A 77 -4.04 20.68 6.58
CA ASP A 77 -4.83 20.54 7.80
C ASP A 77 -6.10 21.40 7.67
N GLU A 78 -7.25 20.73 7.60
CA GLU A 78 -8.55 21.38 7.52
C GLU A 78 -9.47 20.87 8.62
N THR A 79 -10.36 21.73 9.11
CA THR A 79 -11.37 21.39 10.14
C THR A 79 -12.61 20.71 9.55
N ILE A 80 -12.51 20.21 8.32
CA ILE A 80 -13.56 19.53 7.57
C ILE A 80 -12.99 18.31 6.86
N ASP A 81 -13.87 17.37 6.51
CA ASP A 81 -13.49 16.20 5.71
C ASP A 81 -12.95 16.62 4.33
N VAL A 82 -11.71 16.25 4.04
CA VAL A 82 -11.04 16.62 2.78
C VAL A 82 -11.17 15.51 1.76
N LYS A 83 -11.70 15.85 0.58
CA LYS A 83 -11.70 14.95 -0.59
C LYS A 83 -10.38 15.09 -1.33
N THR A 84 -9.62 14.02 -1.42
CA THR A 84 -8.33 13.98 -2.11
C THR A 84 -8.24 12.76 -3.01
N LEU A 85 -7.10 12.59 -3.67
CA LEU A 85 -6.79 11.46 -4.53
C LEU A 85 -5.83 10.51 -3.82
N ALA A 86 -6.10 9.21 -3.90
CA ALA A 86 -5.20 8.17 -3.41
C ALA A 86 -4.99 7.08 -4.46
N TRP A 87 -3.78 6.52 -4.46
CA TRP A 87 -3.44 5.34 -5.23
C TRP A 87 -4.00 4.09 -4.55
N VAL A 88 -4.80 3.33 -5.30
CA VAL A 88 -5.35 2.02 -4.89
C VAL A 88 -4.65 0.87 -5.57
N HIS A 89 -3.90 1.15 -6.63
CA HIS A 89 -3.24 0.13 -7.44
C HIS A 89 -1.99 0.74 -8.07
N GLY A 90 -0.89 -0.02 -8.15
CA GLY A 90 0.32 0.40 -8.85
C GLY A 90 1.60 -0.19 -8.27
N VAL A 91 2.73 0.19 -8.84
CA VAL A 91 4.06 -0.18 -8.34
C VAL A 91 4.76 1.05 -7.80
N PHE A 92 5.16 1.03 -6.54
CA PHE A 92 5.78 2.16 -5.84
C PHE A 92 7.14 1.79 -5.26
N ARG A 93 8.03 2.77 -5.14
CA ARG A 93 9.35 2.59 -4.52
C ARG A 93 9.23 2.68 -3.00
N LYS A 94 9.82 1.73 -2.28
CA LYS A 94 9.80 1.71 -0.80
C LYS A 94 10.30 3.01 -0.20
N ASP A 95 11.38 3.57 -0.74
CA ASP A 95 12.06 4.76 -0.19
C ASP A 95 11.32 6.07 -0.45
N ALA A 96 10.36 6.06 -1.39
CA ALA A 96 9.50 7.21 -1.66
C ALA A 96 8.25 7.26 -0.77
N LEU A 97 7.99 6.19 0.00
CA LEU A 97 6.79 6.06 0.84
C LEU A 97 7.06 6.48 2.28
N LEU A 98 6.07 7.15 2.85
CA LEU A 98 6.08 7.60 4.25
C LEU A 98 5.27 6.60 5.08
N TRP A 99 5.98 5.71 5.77
CA TRP A 99 5.38 4.60 6.55
C TRP A 99 4.88 5.02 7.93
N GLY A 100 5.23 6.21 8.44
CA GLY A 100 4.84 6.64 9.80
C GLY A 100 5.51 5.88 10.95
N THR A 101 6.21 4.78 10.66
CA THR A 101 6.97 3.97 11.62
C THR A 101 8.31 3.54 11.04
N THR A 102 9.28 3.22 11.91
CA THR A 102 10.60 2.66 11.55
C THR A 102 10.68 1.16 11.82
N ASP A 103 9.63 0.56 12.39
CA ASP A 103 9.60 -0.87 12.71
C ASP A 103 9.46 -1.71 11.42
N SER A 104 10.52 -2.46 11.12
CA SER A 104 10.58 -3.31 9.93
C SER A 104 9.50 -4.40 9.87
N ALA A 105 9.05 -4.93 11.00
CA ALA A 105 8.01 -5.96 11.04
C ALA A 105 6.65 -5.37 10.67
N LYS A 106 6.35 -4.17 11.19
CA LYS A 106 5.12 -3.41 10.85
C LYS A 106 5.11 -3.00 9.40
N ILE A 107 6.23 -2.48 8.90
CA ILE A 107 6.40 -2.16 7.47
C ILE A 107 6.18 -3.40 6.60
N ALA A 108 6.75 -4.55 6.96
CA ALA A 108 6.57 -5.79 6.22
C ALA A 108 5.12 -6.32 6.26
N ARG A 109 4.36 -6.04 7.32
CA ARG A 109 2.91 -6.31 7.38
C ARG A 109 2.16 -5.36 6.45
N GLY A 110 2.39 -4.05 6.57
CA GLY A 110 1.74 -3.05 5.72
C GLY A 110 2.02 -3.27 4.23
N MET A 111 3.23 -3.72 3.86
CA MET A 111 3.54 -4.14 2.48
C MET A 111 2.68 -5.31 2.01
N ARG A 112 2.41 -6.30 2.86
CA ARG A 112 1.54 -7.44 2.52
C ARG A 112 0.09 -6.99 2.35
N ASP A 113 -0.39 -6.09 3.22
CA ASP A 113 -1.73 -5.52 3.11
C ASP A 113 -1.90 -4.71 1.80
N LEU A 114 -0.90 -3.89 1.46
CA LEU A 114 -0.85 -3.15 0.20
C LEU A 114 -0.78 -4.10 -1.02
N GLN A 115 0.01 -5.16 -0.95
CA GLN A 115 0.06 -6.16 -2.02
C GLN A 115 -1.29 -6.84 -2.23
N ALA A 116 -2.03 -7.12 -1.15
CA ALA A 116 -3.37 -7.69 -1.24
C ALA A 116 -4.39 -6.76 -1.91
N THR A 117 -4.17 -5.44 -1.86
CA THR A 117 -5.01 -4.46 -2.58
C THR A 117 -4.53 -4.17 -4.01
N GLY A 118 -3.39 -4.72 -4.43
CA GLY A 118 -2.81 -4.49 -5.77
C GLY A 118 -1.72 -3.40 -5.80
N ILE A 119 -1.23 -2.98 -4.65
CA ILE A 119 -0.12 -2.03 -4.52
C ILE A 119 1.17 -2.80 -4.24
N PHE A 120 2.06 -2.82 -5.22
CA PHE A 120 3.35 -3.51 -5.10
C PHE A 120 4.44 -2.53 -4.71
N VAL A 121 5.00 -2.69 -3.51
CA VAL A 121 6.18 -1.92 -3.08
C VAL A 121 7.43 -2.68 -3.48
N LYS A 122 8.27 -2.09 -4.32
CA LYS A 122 9.57 -2.64 -4.72
C LYS A 122 10.71 -1.83 -4.10
N ALA A 123 11.79 -2.53 -3.73
CA ALA A 123 13.07 -1.89 -3.47
C ALA A 123 13.65 -1.39 -4.81
N ASP A 124 14.39 -0.28 -4.77
CA ASP A 124 15.11 0.21 -5.94
C ASP A 124 15.98 -0.94 -6.50
N GLN A 125 15.75 -1.29 -7.76
CA GLN A 125 16.61 -2.24 -8.46
C GLN A 125 17.88 -1.45 -8.79
N ALA A 126 18.91 -1.62 -7.96
CA ALA A 126 20.25 -1.09 -8.23
C ALA A 126 20.83 -1.68 -9.52
#